data_AF-A0A1E2VAL9-F1
#
_entry.id   AF-A0A1E2VAL9-F1
#
_cell.length_a   1.000
_cell.length_b   1.000
_cell.length_c   1.000
_cell.angle_alpha   90.00
_cell.angle_beta   90.00
_cell.angle_gamma   90.00
#
_symmetry.space_group_name_H-M   'P 1'
#
loop_
_entity.id
_entity.type
_entity.pdbx_description
1 polymer ?
#
loop_
_entity_poly.entity_id
_entity_poly.type
_entity_poly.pdbx_seq_one_letter_code
_entity_poly.pdbx_strand_id
1 'polypeptide(L)'
;MPIVGTWAMVPLSNGIANVAEFTAEGKSTLHVFNCGQEPTNETEVSTYKINNERKFIRINQGDTPIFLYIAEIKDDTMLLRQIIGDEVFNLNYIKVDQVSPLCDRKEALQKELGQTPYKPSDFEPNPIIPEAPGLERYEGKWMNKEGQLIVEIHKDANGQYSIQNQSTRDWNYLYSLLNHDDKSLVFIKFTYSDRPILFNALKHKLQIIEGLTPIESPDQIKYTYFLGFKKYSEILTRQ
;
A
#
# COMPACT_ATOMS: atom_id res chain seq x y z
N MET A 1 -22.62 -5.33 -7.03
CA MET A 1 -21.38 -4.78 -6.43
C MET A 1 -20.23 -5.12 -7.36
N PRO A 2 -19.34 -4.16 -7.68
CA PRO A 2 -18.34 -4.35 -8.72
C PRO A 2 -17.38 -5.52 -8.44
N ILE A 3 -17.17 -5.89 -7.17
CA ILE A 3 -16.29 -6.98 -6.74
C ILE A 3 -16.76 -8.40 -7.11
N VAL A 4 -18.06 -8.64 -7.36
CA VAL A 4 -18.54 -10.00 -7.65
C VAL A 4 -18.02 -10.44 -9.02
N GLY A 5 -17.42 -11.63 -9.06
CA GLY A 5 -16.82 -12.23 -10.26
C GLY A 5 -15.48 -12.90 -10.00
N THR A 6 -14.81 -13.29 -11.08
CA THR A 6 -13.50 -13.94 -11.07
C THR A 6 -12.41 -12.93 -11.45
N TRP A 7 -11.33 -12.92 -10.70
CA TRP A 7 -10.29 -11.89 -10.72
C TRP A 7 -8.92 -12.54 -10.78
N ALA A 8 -8.22 -12.41 -11.90
CA ALA A 8 -6.87 -12.92 -12.06
C ALA A 8 -5.85 -11.87 -11.62
N MET A 9 -4.95 -12.25 -10.71
CA MET A 9 -3.91 -11.35 -10.24
C MET A 9 -2.83 -11.17 -11.32
N VAL A 10 -2.42 -9.93 -11.55
CA VAL A 10 -1.18 -9.65 -12.29
C VAL A 10 -0.03 -10.29 -11.50
N PRO A 11 0.78 -11.17 -12.11
CA PRO A 11 1.74 -11.94 -11.34
C PRO A 11 2.75 -11.04 -10.63
N LEU A 12 3.03 -11.36 -9.37
CA LEU A 12 4.08 -10.69 -8.61
C LEU A 12 5.46 -11.03 -9.17
N SER A 13 6.48 -10.26 -8.78
CA SER A 13 7.88 -10.49 -9.22
C SER A 13 8.35 -11.91 -8.90
N ASN A 14 7.99 -12.43 -7.72
CA ASN A 14 8.27 -13.79 -7.26
C ASN A 14 7.45 -14.90 -7.95
N GLY A 15 6.55 -14.55 -8.87
CA GLY A 15 5.78 -15.51 -9.69
C GLY A 15 4.40 -15.86 -9.17
N ILE A 16 4.01 -15.46 -7.96
CA ILE A 16 2.66 -15.70 -7.44
C ILE A 16 1.63 -15.00 -8.34
N ALA A 17 0.59 -15.73 -8.75
CA ALA A 17 -0.37 -15.32 -9.79
C ALA A 17 -1.80 -15.78 -9.50
N ASN A 18 -2.20 -15.76 -8.23
CA ASN A 18 -3.47 -16.30 -7.76
C ASN A 18 -4.70 -15.73 -8.48
N VAL A 19 -5.77 -16.52 -8.56
CA VAL A 19 -7.07 -16.08 -9.07
C VAL A 19 -8.08 -16.10 -7.92
N ALA A 20 -8.77 -15.00 -7.69
CA ALA A 20 -9.79 -14.89 -6.64
C ALA A 20 -11.20 -14.85 -7.24
N GLU A 21 -12.13 -15.56 -6.64
CA GLU A 21 -13.55 -15.49 -6.96
C GLU A 21 -14.31 -14.92 -5.76
N PHE A 22 -15.19 -13.95 -5.99
CA PHE A 22 -16.07 -13.39 -4.98
C PHE A 22 -17.53 -13.56 -5.42
N THR A 23 -18.35 -14.16 -4.56
CA THR A 23 -19.77 -14.38 -4.83
C THR A 23 -20.66 -13.40 -4.07
N ALA A 24 -21.88 -13.16 -4.56
CA ALA A 24 -22.82 -12.24 -3.93
C ALA A 24 -23.24 -12.66 -2.51
N GLU A 25 -23.12 -13.94 -2.19
CA GLU A 25 -23.44 -14.54 -0.89
C GLU A 25 -22.33 -14.33 0.15
N GLY A 26 -21.22 -13.66 -0.20
CA GLY A 26 -20.11 -13.41 0.72
C GLY A 26 -19.14 -14.58 0.83
N LYS A 27 -19.05 -15.43 -0.21
CA LYS A 27 -18.04 -16.49 -0.30
C LYS A 27 -16.88 -16.02 -1.18
N SER A 28 -15.65 -16.31 -0.75
CA SER A 28 -14.44 -16.07 -1.53
C SER A 28 -13.69 -17.38 -1.76
N THR A 29 -13.21 -17.59 -2.98
CA THR A 29 -12.37 -18.73 -3.36
C THR A 29 -11.04 -18.20 -3.89
N LEU A 30 -9.92 -18.66 -3.35
CA LEU A 30 -8.59 -18.34 -3.87
C LEU A 30 -7.99 -19.57 -4.52
N HIS A 31 -7.71 -19.47 -5.82
CA HIS A 31 -7.00 -20.48 -6.60
C HIS A 31 -5.52 -20.10 -6.63
N VAL A 32 -4.67 -20.96 -6.09
CA VAL A 32 -3.24 -20.67 -5.92
C VAL A 32 -2.50 -21.00 -7.22
N PHE A 33 -1.79 -20.03 -7.77
CA PHE A 33 -0.96 -20.21 -8.97
C PHE A 33 0.41 -19.57 -8.78
N ASN A 34 1.44 -20.19 -9.37
CA ASN A 34 2.77 -19.62 -9.47
C ASN A 34 3.33 -19.85 -10.88
N CYS A 35 3.70 -18.78 -11.59
CA CYS A 35 4.16 -18.85 -12.97
C CYS A 35 5.51 -19.56 -13.17
N GLY A 36 6.25 -19.85 -12.10
CA GLY A 36 7.50 -20.61 -12.13
C GLY A 36 7.37 -22.05 -11.63
N GLN A 37 6.17 -22.51 -11.30
CA GLN A 37 5.91 -23.84 -10.74
C GLN A 37 4.74 -24.49 -11.47
N GLU A 38 4.66 -25.82 -11.40
CA GLU A 38 3.48 -26.54 -11.88
C GLU A 38 2.24 -26.07 -11.10
N PRO A 39 1.08 -25.90 -11.76
CA PRO A 39 -0.15 -25.50 -11.09
C PRO A 39 -0.49 -26.48 -9.96
N THR A 40 -0.78 -25.94 -8.77
CA THR A 40 -1.39 -26.73 -7.71
C THR A 40 -2.91 -26.67 -7.88
N ASN A 41 -3.60 -27.78 -7.65
CA ASN A 41 -5.07 -27.78 -7.54
C ASN A 41 -5.52 -27.29 -6.15
N GLU A 42 -4.73 -26.44 -5.51
CA GLU A 42 -5.01 -25.94 -4.18
C GLU A 42 -5.98 -24.77 -4.25
N THR A 43 -7.06 -24.89 -3.47
CA THR A 43 -8.12 -23.91 -3.45
C THR A 43 -8.48 -23.60 -2.01
N GLU A 44 -8.40 -22.32 -1.65
CA GLU A 44 -8.76 -21.86 -0.31
C GLU A 44 -10.16 -21.24 -0.37
N VAL A 45 -11.09 -21.82 0.38
CA VAL A 45 -12.47 -21.35 0.46
C VAL A 45 -12.66 -20.63 1.79
N SER A 46 -13.16 -19.40 1.72
CA SER A 46 -13.40 -18.54 2.87
C SER A 46 -14.73 -17.78 2.75
N THR A 47 -15.14 -17.12 3.82
CA THR A 47 -16.19 -16.11 3.76
C THR A 47 -15.57 -14.72 3.78
N TYR A 48 -16.23 -13.74 3.20
CA TYR A 48 -15.76 -12.36 3.21
C TYR A 48 -16.85 -11.37 3.59
N LYS A 49 -16.41 -10.23 4.14
CA LYS A 49 -17.24 -9.05 4.38
C LYS A 49 -16.50 -7.81 3.92
N ILE A 50 -17.23 -6.89 3.30
CA ILE A 50 -16.69 -5.58 2.88
C ILE A 50 -17.07 -4.55 3.94
N ASN A 51 -16.10 -3.78 4.39
CA ASN A 51 -16.32 -2.56 5.14
C ASN A 51 -16.10 -1.37 4.20
N ASN A 52 -17.18 -0.72 3.77
CA ASN A 52 -17.11 0.41 2.83
C ASN A 52 -16.60 1.69 3.50
N GLU A 53 -16.87 1.89 4.79
CA GLU A 53 -16.44 3.09 5.53
C GLU A 53 -14.91 3.12 5.70
N ARG A 54 -14.34 1.97 6.07
CA ARG A 54 -12.90 1.80 6.31
C ARG A 54 -12.17 1.21 5.11
N LYS A 55 -12.87 1.04 3.98
CA LYS A 55 -12.35 0.56 2.70
C LYS A 55 -11.47 -0.69 2.81
N PHE A 56 -12.02 -1.77 3.35
CA PHE A 56 -11.32 -3.07 3.34
C PHE A 56 -12.28 -4.24 3.13
N ILE A 57 -11.72 -5.35 2.66
CA ILE A 57 -12.33 -6.67 2.60
C ILE A 57 -11.71 -7.50 3.71
N ARG A 58 -12.55 -8.04 4.60
CA ARG A 58 -12.13 -9.01 5.61
C ARG A 58 -12.45 -10.40 5.10
N ILE A 59 -11.42 -11.21 4.87
CA ILE A 59 -11.53 -12.64 4.58
C ILE A 59 -11.44 -13.39 5.90
N ASN A 60 -12.43 -14.22 6.21
CA ASN A 60 -12.43 -15.06 7.41
C ASN A 60 -11.94 -16.46 7.02
N GLN A 61 -10.71 -16.75 7.39
CA GLN A 61 -10.03 -18.03 7.16
C GLN A 61 -9.42 -18.49 8.48
N GLY A 62 -9.96 -19.57 9.05
CA GLY A 62 -9.55 -20.03 10.39
C GLY A 62 -9.70 -18.97 11.48
N ASP A 63 -8.77 -18.93 12.42
CA ASP A 63 -8.83 -18.08 13.62
C ASP A 63 -8.34 -16.64 13.40
N THR A 64 -7.56 -16.39 12.34
CA THR A 64 -6.99 -15.06 12.06
C THR A 64 -7.53 -14.51 10.74
N PRO A 65 -8.33 -13.43 10.75
CA PRO A 65 -8.84 -12.85 9.51
C PRO A 65 -7.73 -12.19 8.69
N ILE A 66 -7.84 -12.27 7.38
CA ILE A 66 -7.00 -11.53 6.44
C ILE A 66 -7.72 -10.24 6.06
N PHE A 67 -6.99 -9.13 6.08
CA PHE A 67 -7.50 -7.82 5.66
C PHE A 67 -6.87 -7.42 4.32
N LEU A 68 -7.71 -7.16 3.32
CA LEU A 68 -7.34 -6.62 2.03
C LEU A 68 -7.91 -5.21 1.93
N TYR A 69 -7.05 -4.20 2.01
CA TYR A 69 -7.47 -2.80 1.91
C TYR A 69 -7.78 -2.47 0.46
N ILE A 70 -8.91 -1.82 0.24
CA ILE A 70 -9.41 -1.47 -1.08
C ILE A 70 -8.78 -0.13 -1.47
N ALA A 71 -7.93 -0.14 -2.50
CA ALA A 71 -7.47 1.11 -3.11
C ALA A 71 -8.42 1.51 -4.24
N GLU A 72 -8.84 0.57 -5.08
CA GLU A 72 -9.81 0.81 -6.15
C GLU A 72 -10.54 -0.48 -6.55
N ILE A 73 -11.83 -0.35 -6.90
CA ILE A 73 -12.60 -1.40 -7.58
C ILE A 73 -13.38 -0.75 -8.74
N LYS A 74 -13.08 -1.17 -9.97
CA LYS A 74 -13.81 -0.84 -11.21
C LYS A 74 -14.52 -2.09 -11.74
N ASP A 75 -15.17 -1.95 -12.89
CA ASP A 75 -15.92 -3.05 -13.51
C ASP A 75 -14.99 -4.19 -13.99
N ASP A 76 -13.76 -3.87 -14.42
CA ASP A 76 -12.80 -4.79 -15.02
C ASP A 76 -11.43 -4.84 -14.31
N THR A 77 -11.15 -3.92 -13.40
CA THR A 77 -9.90 -3.88 -12.63
C THR A 77 -10.15 -3.70 -11.14
N MET A 78 -9.31 -4.32 -10.31
CA MET A 78 -9.35 -4.16 -8.87
C MET A 78 -7.93 -4.06 -8.32
N LEU A 79 -7.70 -3.08 -7.45
CA LEU A 79 -6.44 -2.88 -6.74
C LEU A 79 -6.68 -3.03 -5.24
N LEU A 80 -6.08 -4.08 -4.68
CA LEU A 80 -6.09 -4.36 -3.25
C LEU A 80 -4.69 -4.22 -2.66
N ARG A 81 -4.62 -3.90 -1.38
CA ARG A 81 -3.40 -3.90 -0.60
C ARG A 81 -3.50 -4.93 0.51
N GLN A 82 -2.49 -5.79 0.61
CA GLN A 82 -2.35 -6.69 1.75
C GLN A 82 -1.11 -6.28 2.54
N ILE A 83 -1.26 -6.22 3.86
CA ILE A 83 -0.13 -5.95 4.76
C ILE A 83 0.21 -7.25 5.47
N ILE A 84 1.43 -7.73 5.29
CA ILE A 84 1.93 -8.94 5.95
C ILE A 84 3.21 -8.57 6.68
N GLY A 85 3.15 -8.61 8.02
CA GLY A 85 4.19 -8.02 8.85
C GLY A 85 4.35 -6.55 8.52
N ASP A 86 5.52 -6.19 8.00
CA ASP A 86 5.87 -4.82 7.65
C ASP A 86 5.97 -4.58 6.12
N GLU A 87 5.44 -5.49 5.29
CA GLU A 87 5.39 -5.32 3.84
C GLU A 87 3.98 -4.98 3.34
N VAL A 88 3.91 -4.15 2.28
CA VAL A 88 2.68 -3.89 1.52
C VAL A 88 2.76 -4.58 0.18
N PHE A 89 1.81 -5.46 -0.08
CA PHE A 89 1.62 -6.09 -1.37
C PHE A 89 0.50 -5.37 -2.12
N ASN A 90 0.80 -4.85 -3.31
CA ASN A 90 -0.22 -4.38 -4.24
C ASN A 90 -0.68 -5.56 -5.10
N LEU A 91 -1.90 -5.98 -4.86
CA LEU A 91 -2.54 -7.06 -5.59
C LEU A 91 -3.40 -6.42 -6.67
N ASN A 92 -2.83 -6.36 -7.87
CA ASN A 92 -3.52 -5.87 -9.06
C ASN A 92 -4.30 -7.03 -9.66
N TYR A 93 -5.59 -6.84 -9.88
CA TYR A 93 -6.47 -7.84 -10.44
C TYR A 93 -7.15 -7.33 -11.70
N ILE A 94 -7.29 -8.24 -12.67
CA ILE A 94 -8.08 -8.05 -13.88
C ILE A 94 -9.25 -9.03 -13.81
N LYS A 95 -10.45 -8.54 -14.11
CA LYS A 95 -11.65 -9.37 -14.17
C LYS A 95 -11.55 -10.31 -15.37
N VAL A 96 -11.86 -11.57 -15.14
CA VAL A 96 -11.77 -12.64 -16.15
C VAL A 96 -13.03 -13.50 -16.10
N ASP A 97 -13.34 -14.17 -17.20
CA ASP A 97 -14.52 -15.04 -17.28
C ASP A 97 -14.26 -16.46 -16.74
N GLN A 98 -12.99 -16.83 -16.55
CA GLN A 98 -12.57 -18.17 -16.15
C GLN A 98 -11.38 -18.11 -15.18
N VAL A 99 -11.26 -19.17 -14.36
CA VAL A 99 -10.12 -19.33 -13.45
C VAL A 99 -8.88 -19.69 -14.26
N SER A 100 -8.08 -18.68 -14.60
CA SER A 100 -6.81 -18.83 -15.31
C SER A 100 -5.82 -17.74 -14.89
N PRO A 101 -4.56 -18.08 -14.58
CA PRO A 101 -3.55 -17.09 -14.19
C PRO A 101 -3.04 -16.29 -15.39
N LEU A 102 -2.57 -15.07 -15.17
CA LEU A 102 -2.05 -14.18 -16.22
C LEU A 102 -0.56 -14.42 -16.53
N CYS A 103 -0.06 -15.65 -16.40
CA CYS A 103 1.36 -15.95 -16.46
C CYS A 103 2.00 -15.61 -17.82
N ASP A 104 1.32 -15.87 -18.93
CA ASP A 104 1.79 -15.56 -20.28
C ASP A 104 1.96 -14.06 -20.55
N ARG A 105 1.37 -13.22 -19.69
CA ARG A 105 1.40 -11.76 -19.81
C ARG A 105 2.21 -11.08 -18.71
N LYS A 106 2.92 -11.85 -17.86
CA LYS A 106 3.64 -11.33 -16.68
C LYS A 106 4.54 -10.15 -17.02
N GLU A 107 5.46 -10.32 -17.99
CA GLU A 107 6.44 -9.28 -18.32
C GLU A 107 5.77 -8.02 -18.89
N ALA A 108 4.81 -8.19 -19.80
CA ALA A 108 4.06 -7.09 -20.40
C ALA A 108 3.27 -6.30 -19.34
N LEU A 109 2.54 -6.99 -18.46
CA LEU A 109 1.72 -6.35 -17.43
C LEU A 109 2.58 -5.68 -16.34
N GLN A 110 3.68 -6.31 -15.91
CA GLN A 110 4.61 -5.69 -14.96
C GLN A 110 5.26 -4.43 -15.55
N LYS A 111 5.62 -4.48 -16.83
CA LYS A 111 6.14 -3.33 -17.57
C LYS A 111 5.08 -2.23 -17.70
N GLU A 112 3.85 -2.55 -18.06
CA GLU A 112 2.75 -1.58 -18.16
C GLU A 112 2.45 -0.91 -16.81
N LEU A 113 2.40 -1.67 -15.71
CA LEU A 113 2.15 -1.12 -14.38
C LEU A 113 3.28 -0.17 -13.91
N GLY A 114 4.54 -0.51 -14.22
CA GLY A 114 5.70 0.28 -13.85
C GLY A 114 6.01 1.45 -14.80
N GLN A 115 5.63 1.36 -16.09
CA GLN A 115 6.00 2.34 -17.13
C GLN A 115 4.90 3.32 -17.52
N THR A 116 3.87 3.48 -16.70
CA THR A 116 2.73 4.36 -16.97
C THR A 116 2.72 5.56 -16.03
N PRO A 117 2.12 6.70 -16.45
CA PRO A 117 1.92 7.81 -15.53
C PRO A 117 1.15 7.38 -14.30
N TYR A 118 1.36 8.09 -13.20
CA TYR A 118 0.56 7.92 -12.00
C TYR A 118 -0.89 8.34 -12.30
N LYS A 119 -1.83 7.48 -11.94
CA LYS A 119 -3.26 7.78 -12.03
C LYS A 119 -3.80 8.04 -10.62
N PRO A 120 -4.77 8.94 -10.43
CA PRO A 120 -5.43 9.12 -9.14
C PRO A 120 -6.04 7.83 -8.57
N SER A 121 -6.33 6.85 -9.43
CA SER A 121 -6.78 5.52 -9.04
C SER A 121 -5.70 4.62 -8.42
N ASP A 122 -4.42 4.93 -8.68
CA ASP A 122 -3.30 4.11 -8.18
C ASP A 122 -3.20 4.21 -6.64
N PHE A 123 -3.84 5.22 -6.05
CA PHE A 123 -3.94 5.37 -4.60
C PHE A 123 -4.99 6.41 -4.17
N GLU A 124 -5.54 6.23 -2.97
CA GLU A 124 -6.32 7.26 -2.31
C GLU A 124 -5.46 8.09 -1.32
N PRO A 125 -5.27 9.41 -1.55
CA PRO A 125 -4.59 10.28 -0.59
C PRO A 125 -5.35 10.37 0.71
N ASN A 126 -4.69 9.90 1.77
CA ASN A 126 -5.10 10.19 3.13
C ASN A 126 -3.89 10.68 3.94
N PRO A 127 -3.39 11.90 3.65
CA PRO A 127 -2.33 12.51 4.43
C PRO A 127 -2.81 12.99 5.80
N ILE A 128 -4.13 13.04 6.02
CA ILE A 128 -4.75 13.52 7.25
C ILE A 128 -4.57 12.48 8.34
N ILE A 129 -4.04 12.92 9.48
CA ILE A 129 -3.93 12.11 10.69
C ILE A 129 -5.21 12.32 11.51
N PRO A 130 -6.00 11.26 11.78
CA PRO A 130 -7.16 11.33 12.66
C PRO A 130 -6.78 11.92 14.02
N GLU A 131 -7.70 12.70 14.59
CA GLU A 131 -7.48 13.32 15.90
C GLU A 131 -7.22 12.26 16.97
N ALA A 132 -6.16 12.46 17.74
CA ALA A 132 -5.73 11.59 18.82
C ALA A 132 -4.83 12.35 19.82
N PRO A 133 -4.68 11.88 21.06
CA PRO A 133 -3.75 12.46 22.02
C PRO A 133 -2.29 12.36 21.53
N GLY A 134 -1.46 13.37 21.86
CA GLY A 134 -0.02 13.30 21.62
C GLY A 134 0.44 13.67 20.20
N LEU A 135 -0.46 14.12 19.32
CA LEU A 135 -0.10 14.49 17.93
C LEU A 135 0.88 15.66 17.85
N GLU A 136 0.89 16.56 18.84
CA GLU A 136 1.86 17.65 18.97
C GLU A 136 3.31 17.15 19.03
N ARG A 137 3.52 15.89 19.43
CA ARG A 137 4.84 15.28 19.49
C ARG A 137 5.45 15.05 18.12
N TYR A 138 4.61 14.88 17.11
CA TYR A 138 5.01 14.61 15.73
C TYR A 138 5.17 15.88 14.90
N GLU A 139 4.60 17.00 15.33
CA GLU A 139 4.64 18.27 14.61
C GLU A 139 6.07 18.73 14.33
N GLY A 140 6.33 19.17 13.09
CA GLY A 140 7.60 19.76 12.66
C GLY A 140 8.22 19.11 11.43
N LYS A 141 9.39 19.63 11.07
CA LYS A 141 10.23 19.13 9.97
C LYS A 141 11.29 18.20 10.52
N TRP A 142 11.30 16.95 10.05
CA TRP A 142 12.20 15.92 10.56
C TRP A 142 13.30 15.62 9.55
N MET A 143 14.53 15.86 9.99
CA MET A 143 15.72 15.81 9.15
C MET A 143 16.59 14.61 9.52
N ASN A 144 17.20 13.95 8.53
CA ASN A 144 18.26 12.98 8.81
C ASN A 144 19.56 13.67 9.23
N LYS A 145 20.58 12.87 9.59
CA LYS A 145 21.89 13.37 10.03
C LYS A 145 22.63 14.18 8.95
N GLU A 146 22.30 13.96 7.68
CA GLU A 146 22.82 14.73 6.53
C GLU A 146 22.10 16.07 6.32
N GLY A 147 21.09 16.40 7.14
CA GLY A 147 20.31 17.62 6.99
C GLY A 147 19.34 17.56 5.80
N GLN A 148 18.87 16.38 5.41
CA GLN A 148 17.84 16.20 4.40
C GLN A 148 16.48 16.02 5.06
N LEU A 149 15.47 16.73 4.56
CA LEU A 149 14.08 16.58 5.00
C LEU A 149 13.55 15.21 4.60
N ILE A 150 13.17 14.42 5.60
CA ILE A 150 12.58 13.09 5.39
C ILE A 150 11.05 13.19 5.38
N VAL A 151 10.49 13.90 6.36
CA VAL A 151 9.04 14.06 6.51
C VAL A 151 8.72 15.35 7.28
N GLU A 152 7.64 16.00 6.90
CA GLU A 152 7.05 17.14 7.61
C GLU A 152 5.66 16.75 8.12
N ILE A 153 5.40 17.03 9.39
CA ILE A 153 4.06 16.92 9.97
C ILE A 153 3.59 18.34 10.24
N HIS A 154 2.55 18.75 9.51
CA HIS A 154 2.01 20.11 9.56
C HIS A 154 0.64 20.10 10.20
N LYS A 155 0.40 21.03 11.13
CA LYS A 155 -0.91 21.33 11.69
C LYS A 155 -1.50 22.55 10.98
N ASP A 156 -2.67 22.38 10.37
CA ASP A 156 -3.36 23.46 9.69
C ASP A 156 -4.07 24.42 10.67
N ALA A 157 -4.65 25.50 10.14
CA ALA A 157 -5.37 26.51 10.93
C ALA A 157 -6.63 25.97 11.65
N ASN A 158 -7.16 24.83 11.20
CA ASN A 158 -8.29 24.14 11.83
C ASN A 158 -7.83 23.15 12.90
N GLY A 159 -6.53 22.99 13.11
CA GLY A 159 -5.93 22.07 14.06
C GLY A 159 -5.75 20.64 13.54
N GLN A 160 -5.99 20.40 12.25
CA GLN A 160 -5.84 19.09 11.62
C GLN A 160 -4.38 18.83 11.25
N TYR A 161 -3.86 17.68 11.64
CA TYR A 161 -2.50 17.27 11.30
C TYR A 161 -2.47 16.53 9.95
N SER A 162 -1.44 16.81 9.16
CA SER A 162 -1.20 16.14 7.88
C SER A 162 0.27 15.83 7.67
N ILE A 163 0.54 14.73 6.96
CA ILE A 163 1.87 14.34 6.53
C ILE A 163 2.17 15.00 5.18
N GLN A 164 3.31 15.68 5.08
CA GLN A 164 3.75 16.39 3.90
C GLN A 164 5.21 16.09 3.56
N ASN A 165 5.53 16.19 2.28
CA ASN A 165 6.89 16.25 1.79
C ASN A 165 6.90 17.08 0.51
N GLN A 166 7.94 17.89 0.34
CA GLN A 166 8.03 18.81 -0.77
C GLN A 166 8.32 18.04 -2.07
N SER A 167 7.41 18.15 -3.04
CA SER A 167 7.69 17.67 -4.40
C SER A 167 8.92 18.37 -4.97
N THR A 168 9.71 17.61 -5.73
CA THR A 168 10.79 18.14 -6.56
C THR A 168 10.34 18.18 -8.01
N ARG A 169 11.16 18.74 -8.91
CA ARG A 169 10.92 18.67 -10.37
C ARG A 169 10.67 17.24 -10.86
N ASP A 170 11.30 16.26 -10.21
CA ASP A 170 11.37 14.90 -10.71
C ASP A 170 10.48 13.93 -9.92
N TRP A 171 10.09 14.28 -8.68
CA TRP A 171 9.44 13.37 -7.74
C TRP A 171 8.33 14.05 -6.96
N ASN A 172 7.18 13.40 -6.92
CA ASN A 172 6.04 13.71 -6.08
C ASN A 172 5.90 12.66 -4.99
N TYR A 173 5.33 13.08 -3.85
CA TYR A 173 5.11 12.23 -2.69
C TYR A 173 3.65 12.31 -2.25
N LEU A 174 3.07 11.14 -1.95
CA LEU A 174 1.72 11.05 -1.37
C LEU A 174 1.74 10.09 -0.18
N TYR A 175 0.78 10.26 0.72
CA TYR A 175 0.72 9.53 1.99
C TYR A 175 -0.65 8.90 2.24
N SER A 176 -0.67 7.63 2.64
CA SER A 176 -1.86 6.98 3.21
C SER A 176 -1.54 6.60 4.64
N LEU A 177 -2.29 7.11 5.60
CA LEU A 177 -2.22 6.59 6.96
C LEU A 177 -2.63 5.11 7.01
N LEU A 178 -1.86 4.30 7.73
CA LEU A 178 -2.19 2.89 8.01
C LEU A 178 -2.66 2.71 9.45
N ASN A 179 -1.92 3.28 10.39
CA ASN A 179 -2.21 3.16 11.81
C ASN A 179 -1.71 4.41 12.54
N HIS A 180 -2.45 4.76 13.58
CA HIS A 180 -2.02 5.73 14.56
C HIS A 180 -2.40 5.20 15.95
N ASP A 181 -1.41 5.11 16.83
CA ASP A 181 -1.61 4.90 18.26
C ASP A 181 -0.69 5.84 19.06
N ASP A 182 -0.83 5.84 20.39
CA ASP A 182 -0.06 6.69 21.30
C ASP A 182 1.47 6.47 21.20
N LYS A 183 1.93 5.44 20.49
CA LYS A 183 3.33 5.04 20.39
C LYS A 183 3.91 5.25 18.99
N SER A 184 3.09 5.30 17.95
CA SER A 184 3.56 5.34 16.59
C SER A 184 2.57 5.89 15.58
N LEU A 185 3.09 6.66 14.64
CA LEU A 185 2.42 7.02 13.40
C LEU A 185 2.98 6.15 12.28
N VAL A 186 2.15 5.28 11.69
CA VAL A 186 2.53 4.38 10.61
C VAL A 186 1.74 4.71 9.35
N PHE A 187 2.45 4.92 8.25
CA PHE A 187 1.88 5.35 6.98
C PHE A 187 2.61 4.72 5.81
N ILE A 188 1.98 4.75 4.63
CA ILE A 188 2.62 4.39 3.37
C ILE A 188 3.00 5.69 2.66
N LYS A 189 4.28 5.82 2.29
CA LYS A 189 4.74 6.83 1.35
C LYS A 189 4.71 6.29 -0.07
N PHE A 190 4.04 7.00 -0.96
CA PHE A 190 4.02 6.76 -2.40
C PHE A 190 4.95 7.77 -3.07
N THR A 191 5.88 7.29 -3.89
CA THR A 191 6.77 8.13 -4.69
C THR A 191 6.45 7.91 -6.16
N TYR A 192 6.26 8.98 -6.92
CA TYR A 192 6.05 8.88 -8.37
C TYR A 192 6.65 10.08 -9.10
N SER A 193 6.66 10.01 -10.42
CA SER A 193 7.11 11.08 -11.31
C SER A 193 6.08 11.28 -12.39
N ASP A 194 5.85 12.52 -12.81
CA ASP A 194 5.04 12.82 -14.00
C ASP A 194 5.89 12.82 -15.27
N ARG A 195 7.21 12.61 -15.15
CA ARG A 195 8.14 12.66 -16.28
C ARG A 195 8.28 11.26 -16.92
N PRO A 196 7.93 11.08 -18.21
CA PRO A 196 7.99 9.77 -18.86
C PRO A 196 9.37 9.10 -18.85
N ILE A 197 10.44 9.90 -18.95
CA ILE A 197 11.82 9.39 -18.89
C ILE A 197 12.17 8.73 -17.54
N LEU A 198 11.40 9.05 -16.48
CA LEU A 198 11.60 8.53 -15.14
C LEU A 198 10.65 7.39 -14.78
N PHE A 199 9.76 6.95 -15.68
CA PHE A 199 8.85 5.82 -15.38
C PHE A 199 9.62 4.51 -15.15
N ASN A 200 10.79 4.35 -15.76
CA ASN A 200 11.67 3.19 -15.52
C ASN A 200 12.54 3.29 -14.26
N ALA A 201 12.51 4.41 -13.55
CA ALA A 201 13.31 4.56 -12.34
C ALA A 201 12.71 3.73 -11.20
N LEU A 202 13.57 3.11 -10.39
CA LEU A 202 13.18 2.27 -9.26
C LEU A 202 12.23 2.94 -8.26
N LYS A 203 12.26 4.27 -8.16
CA LYS A 203 11.39 5.04 -7.27
C LYS A 203 10.07 5.50 -7.88
N HIS A 204 9.84 5.28 -9.17
CA HIS A 204 8.54 5.59 -9.77
C HIS A 204 7.50 4.54 -9.35
N LYS A 205 6.38 5.01 -8.79
CA LYS A 205 5.34 4.18 -8.14
C LYS A 205 5.88 3.30 -7.00
N LEU A 206 6.99 3.71 -6.38
CA LEU A 206 7.53 3.04 -5.20
C LEU A 206 6.68 3.35 -3.98
N GLN A 207 6.46 2.32 -3.17
CA GLN A 207 5.66 2.39 -1.95
C GLN A 207 6.47 1.83 -0.80
N ILE A 208 6.52 2.57 0.30
CA ILE A 208 7.31 2.23 1.48
C ILE A 208 6.43 2.42 2.71
N ILE A 209 6.38 1.40 3.59
CA ILE A 209 5.84 1.61 4.94
C ILE A 209 6.87 2.41 5.72
N GLU A 210 6.41 3.49 6.29
CA GLU A 210 7.18 4.39 7.13
C GLU A 210 6.51 4.51 8.49
N GLY A 211 7.34 4.66 9.52
CA GLY A 211 6.91 4.75 10.90
C GLY A 211 7.67 5.86 11.60
N LEU A 212 6.95 6.65 12.37
CA LEU A 212 7.51 7.62 13.29
C LEU A 212 7.16 7.18 14.71
N THR A 213 8.17 7.06 15.56
CA THR A 213 8.04 6.69 16.97
C THR A 213 8.74 7.73 17.81
N PRO A 214 8.01 8.53 18.61
CA PRO A 214 8.59 9.44 19.59
C PRO A 214 9.56 8.72 20.51
N ILE A 215 10.69 9.36 20.79
CA ILE A 215 11.65 8.90 21.80
C ILE A 215 11.76 9.94 22.92
N GLU A 216 12.55 9.65 23.96
CA GLU A 216 12.67 10.48 25.16
C GLU A 216 12.99 11.96 24.86
N SER A 217 13.83 12.22 23.86
CA SER A 217 14.20 13.59 23.46
C SER A 217 13.12 14.23 22.57
N PRO A 218 12.53 15.37 22.96
CA PRO A 218 11.43 16.01 22.23
C PRO A 218 11.82 16.45 20.81
N ASP A 219 13.09 16.75 20.56
CA ASP A 219 13.59 17.17 19.26
C ASP A 219 14.10 16.01 18.39
N GLN A 220 13.85 14.77 18.83
CA GLN A 220 14.23 13.57 18.09
C GLN A 220 13.04 12.63 17.92
N ILE A 221 13.06 11.87 16.83
CA ILE A 221 12.09 10.83 16.56
C ILE A 221 12.78 9.64 15.90
N LYS A 222 12.38 8.43 16.26
CA LYS A 222 12.83 7.25 15.54
C LYS A 222 12.00 7.11 14.28
N TYR A 223 12.67 7.15 13.14
CA TYR A 223 12.09 6.87 11.83
C TYR A 223 12.44 5.45 11.43
N THR A 224 11.44 4.70 11.00
CA THR A 224 11.60 3.33 10.52
C THR A 224 10.98 3.20 9.15
N TYR A 225 11.64 2.48 8.25
CA TYR A 225 11.11 2.20 6.92
C TYR A 225 11.52 0.82 6.44
N PHE A 226 10.79 0.30 5.46
CA PHE A 226 11.00 -1.05 4.92
C PHE A 226 11.34 -1.01 3.44
N LEU A 227 12.41 -1.70 3.06
CA LEU A 227 12.73 -1.97 1.65
C LEU A 227 12.70 -3.48 1.45
N GLY A 228 11.58 -3.98 0.93
CA GLY A 228 11.23 -5.40 1.01
C GLY A 228 11.21 -5.86 2.47
N PHE A 229 11.72 -7.07 2.74
CA PHE A 229 11.70 -7.68 4.08
C PHE A 229 12.70 -7.06 5.08
N LYS A 230 13.47 -6.05 4.67
CA LYS A 230 14.49 -5.44 5.53
C LYS A 230 13.96 -4.17 6.16
N LYS A 231 13.95 -4.17 7.50
CA LYS A 231 13.70 -2.99 8.32
C LYS A 231 14.96 -2.13 8.42
N TYR A 232 14.79 -0.85 8.16
CA TYR A 232 15.77 0.18 8.40
C TYR A 232 15.26 1.11 9.50
N SER A 233 16.18 1.72 10.24
CA SER A 233 15.84 2.67 11.29
C SER A 233 16.94 3.70 11.44
N GLU A 234 16.54 4.95 11.64
CA GLU A 234 17.43 6.06 11.94
C GLU A 234 16.75 7.04 12.90
N ILE A 235 17.54 7.92 13.50
CA ILE A 235 17.03 9.01 14.34
C ILE A 235 16.97 10.27 13.49
N LEU A 236 15.79 10.87 13.40
CA LEU A 236 15.61 12.17 12.79
C LEU A 236 15.63 13.23 13.87
N THR A 237 16.09 14.43 13.50
CA THR A 237 16.14 15.61 14.37
C THR A 237 15.16 16.64 13.86
N ARG A 238 14.46 17.31 14.77
CA ARG A 238 13.54 18.40 14.46
C ARG A 238 14.33 19.65 14.05
N GLN A 239 13.89 20.31 12.98
CA GLN A 239 14.37 21.64 12.59
C GLN A 239 13.61 22.75 13.31
#